data_AF-A0A228J1J4-F1
#
_entry.id   AF-A0A228J1J4-F1
#
_cell.length_a   1.000
_cell.length_b   1.000
_cell.length_c   1.000
_cell.angle_alpha   90.00
_cell.angle_beta   90.00
_cell.angle_gamma   90.00
#
_symmetry.space_group_name_H-M   'P 1'
#
loop_
_entity.id
_entity.type
_entity.pdbx_description
1 polymer ?
#
loop_
_entity_poly.entity_id
_entity_poly.type
_entity_poly.pdbx_seq_one_letter_code
_entity_poly.pdbx_strand_id
1 'polypeptide(L)'
;MKKSARRQSRELATQGLYQWLLSNASSGEIDAQLRGALGYDKADKDLLEAILHGVIREHATLVEALTPSLDRPIEQLSPVERAVLLIATFELTHHVETPYRVIINEAVELAKTFGGSDGYKYVNGVLDKLAAKLRPAETQARRNG
;
A
#
# COMPACT_ATOMS: atom_id res chain seq x y z
N MET A 1 19.75 -8.77 8.19
CA MET A 1 18.43 -9.33 8.56
C MET A 1 17.71 -9.78 7.29
N LYS A 2 17.20 -11.03 7.24
CA LYS A 2 16.33 -11.46 6.14
C LYS A 2 15.01 -10.65 6.21
N LYS A 3 14.51 -10.18 5.06
CA LYS A 3 13.18 -9.56 4.98
C LYS A 3 12.12 -10.59 5.37
N SER A 4 11.05 -10.16 6.05
CA SER A 4 9.91 -11.02 6.35
C SER A 4 9.14 -11.35 5.06
N ALA A 5 8.47 -12.49 5.01
CA ALA A 5 7.65 -12.88 3.86
C ALA A 5 6.55 -11.85 3.55
N ARG A 6 5.98 -11.23 4.59
CA ARG A 6 4.98 -10.15 4.50
C ARG A 6 5.55 -8.82 4.00
N ARG A 7 6.82 -8.54 4.25
CA ARG A 7 7.48 -7.36 3.66
C ARG A 7 7.78 -7.60 2.19
N GLN A 8 8.27 -8.81 1.87
CA GLN A 8 8.56 -9.21 0.50
C GLN A 8 7.30 -9.18 -0.38
N SER A 9 6.14 -9.61 0.13
CA SER A 9 4.87 -9.52 -0.59
C SER A 9 4.45 -8.07 -0.87
N ARG A 10 4.60 -7.15 0.11
CA ARG A 10 4.30 -5.72 -0.11
C ARG A 10 5.22 -5.07 -1.14
N GLU A 11 6.51 -5.42 -1.14
CA GLU A 11 7.45 -4.94 -2.15
C GLU A 11 7.07 -5.38 -3.56
N LEU A 12 6.69 -6.65 -3.72
CA LEU A 12 6.20 -7.18 -4.99
C LEU A 12 4.86 -6.55 -5.40
N ALA A 13 3.93 -6.39 -4.46
CA ALA A 13 2.66 -5.71 -4.71
C ALA A 13 2.89 -4.27 -5.17
N THR A 14 3.87 -3.57 -4.58
CA THR A 14 4.23 -2.20 -4.98
C THR A 14 4.74 -2.16 -6.42
N GLN A 15 5.59 -3.11 -6.82
CA GLN A 15 6.08 -3.21 -8.20
C GLN A 15 4.96 -3.51 -9.18
N GLY A 16 4.09 -4.48 -8.86
CA GLY A 16 2.96 -4.85 -9.71
C GLY A 16 1.96 -3.72 -9.88
N LEU A 17 1.59 -3.05 -8.78
CA LEU A 17 0.66 -1.92 -8.82
C LEU A 17 1.27 -0.68 -9.47
N TYR A 18 2.55 -0.41 -9.29
CA TYR A 18 3.26 0.62 -10.03
C TYR A 18 3.13 0.40 -11.54
N GLN A 19 3.38 -0.83 -12.00
CA GLN A 19 3.25 -1.16 -13.42
C GLN A 19 1.80 -1.07 -13.89
N TRP A 20 0.85 -1.59 -13.12
CA TRP A 20 -0.58 -1.51 -13.44
C TRP A 20 -1.07 -0.05 -13.51
N LEU A 21 -0.56 0.85 -12.68
CA LEU A 21 -0.92 2.28 -12.72
C LEU A 21 -0.35 3.03 -13.92
N LEU A 22 0.75 2.53 -14.51
CA LEU A 22 1.44 3.17 -15.63
C LEU A 22 1.15 2.52 -16.99
N SER A 23 0.62 1.32 -16.98
CA SER A 23 0.31 0.55 -18.18
C SER A 23 -1.17 0.21 -18.21
N ASN A 24 -1.69 -0.13 -19.39
CA ASN A 24 -3.02 -0.72 -19.51
C ASN A 24 -2.96 -2.26 -19.42
N ALA A 25 -1.97 -2.81 -18.70
CA ALA A 25 -1.82 -4.24 -18.52
C ALA A 25 -2.95 -4.80 -17.65
N SER A 26 -3.45 -5.97 -18.04
CA SER A 26 -4.39 -6.74 -17.25
C SER A 26 -3.74 -7.28 -15.97
N SER A 27 -4.54 -7.54 -14.94
CA SER A 27 -4.04 -8.16 -13.70
C SER A 27 -3.31 -9.48 -13.95
N GLY A 28 -3.76 -10.28 -14.93
CA GLY A 28 -3.12 -11.54 -15.30
C GLY A 28 -1.71 -11.37 -15.90
N GLU A 29 -1.48 -10.29 -16.67
CA GLU A 29 -0.14 -9.95 -17.18
C GLU A 29 0.79 -9.52 -16.04
N ILE A 30 0.29 -8.72 -15.11
CA ILE A 30 1.04 -8.33 -13.90
C ILE A 30 1.40 -9.56 -13.06
N ASP A 31 0.46 -10.49 -12.84
CA ASP A 31 0.71 -11.73 -12.11
C ASP A 31 1.80 -12.58 -12.78
N ALA A 32 1.75 -12.72 -14.11
CA ALA A 32 2.75 -13.46 -14.85
C ALA A 32 4.14 -12.87 -14.69
N GLN A 33 4.27 -11.54 -14.71
CA GLN A 33 5.54 -10.86 -14.50
C GLN A 33 6.04 -11.01 -13.06
N LEU A 34 5.18 -10.85 -12.07
CA LEU A 34 5.57 -10.98 -10.66
C LEU A 34 6.05 -12.38 -10.30
N ARG A 35 5.51 -13.42 -10.93
CA ARG A 35 6.00 -14.81 -10.76
C ARG A 35 7.46 -14.99 -11.16
N GLY A 36 7.97 -14.16 -12.08
CA GLY A 36 9.38 -14.14 -12.48
C GLY A 36 10.27 -13.18 -11.68
N ALA A 37 9.69 -12.39 -10.77
CA ALA A 37 10.42 -11.36 -10.03
C ALA A 37 11.27 -11.93 -8.89
N LEU A 38 12.38 -11.25 -8.62
CA LEU A 38 13.28 -11.61 -7.51
C LEU A 38 12.54 -11.55 -6.17
N GLY A 39 12.61 -12.64 -5.40
CA GLY A 39 11.99 -12.73 -4.08
C GLY A 39 10.54 -13.20 -4.07
N TYR A 40 9.95 -13.49 -5.24
CA TYR A 40 8.61 -14.10 -5.32
C TYR A 40 8.52 -15.43 -4.55
N ASP A 41 9.59 -16.23 -4.58
CA ASP A 41 9.75 -17.48 -3.84
C ASP A 41 9.69 -17.32 -2.32
N LYS A 42 10.00 -16.12 -1.81
CA LYS A 42 10.07 -15.81 -0.37
C LYS A 42 8.87 -15.01 0.12
N ALA A 43 7.96 -14.64 -0.77
CA ALA A 43 6.80 -13.84 -0.45
C ALA A 43 5.70 -14.67 0.22
N ASP A 44 4.94 -14.02 1.09
CA ASP A 44 3.62 -14.49 1.49
C ASP A 44 2.68 -14.31 0.29
N LYS A 45 2.36 -15.41 -0.40
CA LYS A 45 1.61 -15.39 -1.67
C LYS A 45 0.15 -15.00 -1.45
N ASP A 46 -0.46 -15.48 -0.38
CA ASP A 46 -1.85 -15.15 -0.05
C ASP A 46 -1.98 -13.65 0.21
N LEU A 47 -1.04 -13.06 0.96
CA LEU A 47 -1.02 -11.62 1.17
C LEU A 47 -0.74 -10.84 -0.12
N LEU A 48 0.19 -11.31 -0.97
CA LEU A 48 0.50 -10.67 -2.24
C LEU A 48 -0.73 -10.62 -3.15
N GLU A 49 -1.40 -11.76 -3.34
CA GLU A 49 -2.60 -11.88 -4.19
C GLU A 49 -3.75 -11.04 -3.61
N ALA A 50 -3.97 -11.10 -2.29
CA ALA A 50 -4.99 -10.30 -1.62
C ALA A 50 -4.77 -8.80 -1.85
N ILE A 51 -3.55 -8.29 -1.67
CA ILE A 51 -3.24 -6.87 -1.90
C ILE A 51 -3.38 -6.52 -3.38
N LEU A 52 -2.72 -7.26 -4.28
CA LEU A 52 -2.66 -6.90 -5.70
C LEU A 52 -4.06 -6.90 -6.33
N HIS A 53 -4.79 -8.00 -6.20
CA HIS A 53 -6.12 -8.13 -6.81
C HIS A 53 -7.15 -7.30 -6.05
N GLY A 54 -7.03 -7.17 -4.74
CA GLY A 54 -7.87 -6.31 -3.93
C GLY A 54 -7.78 -4.85 -4.35
N VAL A 55 -6.57 -4.32 -4.48
CA VAL A 55 -6.34 -2.95 -4.92
C VAL A 55 -6.85 -2.72 -6.34
N ILE A 56 -6.59 -3.63 -7.28
CA ILE A 56 -7.06 -3.49 -8.67
C ILE A 56 -8.59 -3.52 -8.73
N ARG A 57 -9.23 -4.47 -8.04
CA ARG A 57 -10.69 -4.65 -8.04
C ARG A 57 -11.41 -3.48 -7.39
N GLU A 58 -10.89 -2.97 -6.28
CA GLU A 58 -11.56 -1.95 -5.47
C GLU A 58 -10.96 -0.56 -5.69
N HIS A 59 -10.18 -0.37 -6.75
CA HIS A 59 -9.42 0.84 -7.02
C HIS A 59 -10.26 2.12 -6.85
N ALA A 60 -11.45 2.17 -7.46
CA ALA A 60 -12.32 3.34 -7.37
C ALA A 60 -12.72 3.67 -5.93
N THR A 61 -13.13 2.66 -5.15
CA THR A 61 -13.51 2.81 -3.74
C THR A 61 -12.33 3.20 -2.87
N LEU A 62 -11.14 2.64 -3.11
CA LEU A 62 -9.92 2.99 -2.39
C LEU A 62 -9.51 4.45 -2.68
N VAL A 63 -9.60 4.89 -3.93
CA VAL A 63 -9.34 6.28 -4.31
C VAL A 63 -10.34 7.23 -3.65
N GLU A 64 -11.63 6.87 -3.62
CA GLU A 64 -12.65 7.67 -2.93
C GLU A 64 -12.37 7.79 -1.42
N ALA A 65 -11.99 6.70 -0.76
CA ALA A 65 -11.64 6.72 0.67
C ALA A 65 -10.36 7.51 0.96
N LEU A 66 -9.36 7.44 0.07
CA LEU A 66 -8.07 8.12 0.20
C LEU A 66 -8.16 9.62 -0.05
N THR A 67 -8.94 10.03 -1.06
CA THR A 67 -8.99 11.41 -1.58
C THR A 67 -9.19 12.49 -0.51
N PRO A 68 -10.11 12.33 0.47
CA PRO A 68 -10.29 13.31 1.56
C PRO A 68 -9.11 13.46 2.51
N SER A 69 -8.06 12.64 2.39
CA SER A 69 -6.83 12.71 3.19
C SER A 69 -5.66 13.31 2.41
N LEU A 70 -5.81 13.49 1.09
CA LEU A 70 -4.84 14.14 0.21
C LEU A 70 -4.98 15.66 0.28
N ASP A 71 -3.87 16.36 0.09
CA ASP A 71 -3.78 17.82 -0.03
C ASP A 71 -3.68 18.29 -1.50
N ARG A 72 -3.54 17.34 -2.44
CA ARG A 72 -3.48 17.56 -3.87
C ARG A 72 -4.18 16.41 -4.61
N PRO A 73 -4.62 16.61 -5.87
CA PRO A 73 -5.21 15.55 -6.68
C PRO A 73 -4.32 14.31 -6.75
N ILE A 74 -4.92 13.12 -6.74
CA ILE A 74 -4.19 11.85 -6.76
C ILE A 74 -3.31 11.70 -8.00
N GLU A 75 -3.69 12.33 -9.11
CA GLU A 75 -2.95 12.36 -10.37
C GLU A 75 -1.63 13.14 -10.27
N GLN A 76 -1.50 14.04 -9.27
CA GLN A 76 -0.26 14.78 -8.99
C GLN A 76 0.70 14.01 -8.07
N LEU A 77 0.28 12.84 -7.57
CA LEU A 77 1.17 11.95 -6.84
C LEU A 77 2.04 11.16 -7.81
N SER A 78 3.29 10.91 -7.40
CA SER A 78 4.14 9.98 -8.13
C SER A 78 3.49 8.59 -8.17
N PRO A 79 3.74 7.77 -9.20
CA PRO A 79 3.15 6.43 -9.28
C PRO A 79 3.49 5.54 -8.09
N VAL A 80 4.68 5.75 -7.48
CA VAL A 80 5.08 5.05 -6.26
C VAL A 80 4.26 5.49 -5.05
N GLU A 81 4.08 6.79 -4.83
CA GLU A 81 3.20 7.30 -3.76
C GLU A 81 1.78 6.76 -3.92
N ARG A 82 1.25 6.76 -5.15
CA ARG A 82 -0.09 6.21 -5.46
C ARG A 82 -0.17 4.74 -5.10
N ALA A 83 0.76 3.90 -5.58
CA ALA A 83 0.77 2.48 -5.30
C ALA A 83 0.84 2.20 -3.79
N VAL A 84 1.76 2.85 -3.08
CA VAL A 84 1.95 2.66 -1.63
C VAL A 84 0.72 3.10 -0.84
N LEU A 85 0.12 4.25 -1.16
CA LEU A 85 -1.08 4.73 -0.49
C LEU A 85 -2.28 3.82 -0.74
N LEU A 86 -2.44 3.31 -1.97
CA LEU A 86 -3.52 2.36 -2.29
C LEU A 86 -3.36 1.04 -1.55
N ILE A 87 -2.15 0.48 -1.49
CA ILE A 87 -1.85 -0.73 -0.68
C ILE A 87 -2.22 -0.49 0.77
N ALA A 88 -1.72 0.60 1.36
CA ALA A 88 -1.97 0.91 2.76
C ALA A 88 -3.46 1.15 3.04
N THR A 89 -4.18 1.84 2.14
CA THR A 89 -5.63 2.06 2.25
C THR A 89 -6.39 0.74 2.22
N PHE A 90 -6.00 -0.18 1.32
CA PHE A 90 -6.60 -1.51 1.24
C PHE A 90 -6.39 -2.30 2.52
N GLU A 91 -5.16 -2.37 3.04
CA GLU A 91 -4.86 -3.09 4.28
C GLU A 91 -5.52 -2.45 5.50
N LEU A 92 -5.54 -1.10 5.59
CA LEU A 92 -6.25 -0.37 6.63
C LEU A 92 -7.76 -0.57 6.59
N THR A 93 -8.31 -1.11 5.50
CA THR A 93 -9.73 -1.46 5.39
C THR A 93 -9.93 -2.93 5.74
N HIS A 94 -9.19 -3.82 5.07
CA HIS A 94 -9.46 -5.26 5.04
C HIS A 94 -8.66 -6.10 6.05
N HIS A 95 -7.46 -5.67 6.42
CA HIS A 95 -6.58 -6.42 7.34
C HIS A 95 -6.68 -5.87 8.76
N VAL A 96 -7.85 -6.04 9.39
CA VAL A 96 -8.14 -5.57 10.77
C VAL A 96 -7.25 -6.23 11.82
N GLU A 97 -6.75 -7.41 11.54
CA GLU A 97 -5.82 -8.16 12.39
C GLU A 97 -4.41 -7.59 12.39
N THR A 98 -4.05 -6.77 11.40
CA THR A 98 -2.76 -6.08 11.35
C THR A 98 -2.90 -4.69 11.98
N PRO A 99 -2.18 -4.38 13.07
CA PRO A 99 -2.28 -3.07 13.72
C PRO A 99 -1.97 -1.92 12.75
N TYR A 100 -2.75 -0.84 12.81
CA TYR A 100 -2.65 0.24 11.82
C TYR A 100 -1.23 0.82 11.69
N ARG A 101 -0.48 0.89 12.81
CA ARG A 101 0.92 1.38 12.82
C ARG A 101 1.88 0.51 12.04
N VAL A 102 1.67 -0.81 12.04
CA VAL A 102 2.50 -1.72 11.26
C VAL A 102 2.29 -1.45 9.78
N ILE A 103 1.04 -1.24 9.36
CA ILE A 103 0.69 -0.89 7.97
C ILE A 103 1.33 0.46 7.58
N ILE A 104 1.19 1.50 8.41
CA ILE A 104 1.81 2.81 8.14
C ILE A 104 3.33 2.69 8.06
N ASN A 105 3.96 1.99 9.00
CA ASN A 105 5.41 1.82 9.02
C ASN A 105 5.90 1.10 7.75
N GLU A 106 5.27 0.00 7.34
CA GLU A 106 5.62 -0.71 6.11
C GLU A 106 5.43 0.20 4.88
N ALA A 107 4.32 0.95 4.80
CA ALA A 107 4.09 1.89 3.71
C ALA A 107 5.18 2.97 3.62
N VAL A 108 5.60 3.53 4.75
CA VAL A 108 6.70 4.50 4.83
C VAL A 108 8.02 3.88 4.37
N GLU A 109 8.32 2.64 4.78
CA GLU A 109 9.53 1.94 4.36
C GLU A 109 9.52 1.60 2.84
N LEU A 110 8.36 1.25 2.28
CA LEU A 110 8.20 1.08 0.82
C LEU A 110 8.42 2.41 0.09
N ALA A 111 7.85 3.49 0.58
CA ALA A 111 8.04 4.83 0.01
C ALA A 111 9.51 5.29 0.07
N LYS A 112 10.25 4.95 1.13
CA LYS A 112 11.71 5.19 1.19
C LYS A 112 12.49 4.33 0.20
N THR A 113 12.04 3.09 -0.02
CA THR A 113 12.74 2.12 -0.87
C THR A 113 12.58 2.45 -2.35
N PHE A 114 11.38 2.86 -2.76
CA PHE A 114 11.02 3.05 -4.18
C PHE A 114 10.78 4.52 -4.57
N GLY A 115 10.53 5.40 -3.61
CA GLY A 115 10.18 6.80 -3.86
C GLY A 115 11.36 7.76 -3.83
N GLY A 116 11.06 9.05 -4.02
CA GLY A 116 12.04 10.13 -3.93
C GLY A 116 12.39 10.54 -2.49
N SER A 117 13.34 11.45 -2.35
CA SER A 117 13.99 11.85 -1.08
C SER A 117 13.05 12.26 0.06
N ASP A 118 11.84 12.73 -0.23
CA ASP A 118 10.86 13.18 0.77
C ASP A 118 9.46 12.55 0.64
N GLY A 119 9.23 11.65 -0.33
CA GLY A 119 7.91 11.06 -0.58
C GLY A 119 7.36 10.26 0.61
N TYR A 120 8.24 9.67 1.41
CA TYR A 120 7.84 8.92 2.61
C TYR A 120 7.23 9.79 3.71
N LYS A 121 7.64 11.07 3.84
CA LYS A 121 7.04 12.01 4.82
C LYS A 121 5.61 12.32 4.42
N TYR A 122 5.38 12.50 3.13
CA TYR A 122 4.06 12.72 2.55
C TYR A 122 3.15 11.51 2.81
N VAL A 123 3.60 10.31 2.46
CA VAL A 123 2.89 9.05 2.70
C VAL A 123 2.52 8.91 4.18
N ASN A 124 3.46 9.15 5.10
CA ASN A 124 3.19 9.08 6.53
C ASN A 124 2.05 10.03 6.94
N GLY A 125 2.13 11.30 6.54
CA GLY A 125 1.14 12.32 6.91
C GLY A 125 -0.26 12.04 6.36
N VAL A 126 -0.37 11.51 5.13
CA VAL A 126 -1.64 11.10 4.53
C VAL A 126 -2.23 9.91 5.29
N LEU A 127 -1.42 8.89 5.58
CA LEU A 127 -1.89 7.67 6.24
C LEU A 127 -2.27 7.90 7.71
N ASP A 128 -1.61 8.81 8.41
CA ASP A 128 -2.02 9.20 9.76
C ASP A 128 -3.45 9.79 9.78
N LYS A 129 -3.77 10.65 8.80
CA LYS A 129 -5.13 11.21 8.63
C LYS A 129 -6.14 10.14 8.24
N LEU A 130 -5.75 9.23 7.34
CA LEU A 130 -6.62 8.17 6.85
C LEU A 130 -6.93 7.13 7.94
N ALA A 131 -5.92 6.70 8.70
CA ALA A 131 -6.08 5.74 9.79
C ALA A 131 -7.01 6.27 10.90
N ALA A 132 -7.01 7.58 11.17
CA ALA A 132 -7.97 8.18 12.09
C ALA A 132 -9.43 8.03 11.64
N LYS A 133 -9.68 7.91 10.33
CA LYS A 133 -11.01 7.68 9.75
C LYS A 133 -11.36 6.19 9.66
N LEU A 134 -10.42 5.35 9.21
CA LEU A 134 -10.66 3.92 8.97
C LEU A 134 -10.49 3.02 10.20
N ARG A 135 -9.66 3.45 11.16
CA ARG A 135 -9.35 2.73 12.41
C ARG A 135 -9.53 3.65 13.65
N PRO A 136 -10.70 4.29 13.85
CA PRO A 136 -10.91 5.23 14.94
C PRO A 136 -10.71 4.58 16.32
N ALA A 137 -11.12 3.32 16.50
CA ALA A 137 -10.95 2.60 17.77
C ALA A 137 -9.47 2.45 18.16
N GLU A 138 -8.60 2.04 17.22
CA GLU A 138 -7.16 1.89 17.47
C GLU A 138 -6.47 3.24 17.71
N THR A 139 -6.83 4.26 16.94
CA THR A 139 -6.20 5.58 17.03
C THR A 139 -6.61 6.34 18.30
N GLN A 140 -7.86 6.20 18.75
CA GLN A 140 -8.35 6.82 19.99
C GLN A 140 -7.83 6.13 21.25
N ALA A 141 -7.75 4.79 21.27
CA ALA A 141 -7.21 4.05 22.41
C ALA A 141 -5.79 4.50 22.78
N ARG A 142 -4.98 4.91 21.79
CA ARG A 142 -3.63 5.47 22.01
C ARG A 142 -3.61 6.92 22.49
N ARG A 143 -4.63 7.73 22.20
CA ARG A 143 -4.66 9.12 22.70
C ARG A 143 -4.93 9.17 24.21
N ASN A 144 -5.54 8.11 24.74
CA ASN A 144 -6.01 8.03 26.12
C ASN A 144 -5.09 7.22 27.04
N GLY A 145 -3.98 6.67 26.53
CA GLY A 145 -2.98 5.90 27.27
C GLY A 145 -1.60 6.52 27.14
#